data_AF-A0A8J9VU49-F1
#
_entry.id   AF-A0A8J9VU49-F1
#
_cell.length_a   1.000
_cell.length_b   1.000
_cell.length_c   1.000
_cell.angle_alpha   90.00
_cell.angle_beta   90.00
_cell.angle_gamma   90.00
#
_symmetry.space_group_name_H-M   'P 1'
#
loop_
_entity.id
_entity.type
_entity.pdbx_description
1 polymer ?
#
loop_
_entity_poly.entity_id
_entity_poly.type
_entity_poly.pdbx_seq_one_letter_code
_entity_poly.pdbx_strand_id
1 'polypeptide(L)'
;MSEGGRGRVVAHFINVAIILNRNNSLAPINQLLLTLRYYATGCHQLTMGDFSGVSLPTANRVIHRVTAAIASLSRDYIKFPQTDADIRKTQLDFYNIARFPKVIGALDCTHIKIISPGGSHAETFRNRKGYMSINVQAICNA
;
A
#
# COMPACT_ATOMS: atom_id res chain seq x y z
N MET A 1 8.54 6.23 26.22
CA MET A 1 9.57 5.92 25.21
C MET A 1 9.75 4.41 25.21
N SER A 2 9.32 3.73 24.14
CA SER A 2 9.23 2.26 24.06
C SER A 2 10.41 1.69 23.26
N GLU A 3 11.30 0.98 23.95
CA GLU A 3 12.38 0.19 23.32
C GLU A 3 11.84 -1.05 22.56
N GLY A 4 10.54 -1.36 22.68
CA GLY A 4 9.91 -2.51 22.03
C GLY A 4 9.63 -2.36 20.53
N GLY A 5 9.79 -1.16 19.96
CA GLY A 5 9.55 -0.89 18.53
C GLY A 5 10.68 -1.36 17.62
N ARG A 6 11.95 -1.19 18.03
CA ARG A 6 13.12 -1.54 17.20
C ARG A 6 13.24 -3.04 16.96
N GLY A 7 12.98 -3.88 17.97
CA GLY A 7 13.08 -5.34 17.84
C GLY A 7 12.04 -5.95 16.89
N ARG A 8 10.81 -5.40 16.86
CA ARG A 8 9.74 -5.88 15.97
C ARG A 8 9.96 -5.47 14.52
N VAL A 9 10.46 -4.26 14.29
CA VAL A 9 10.79 -3.79 12.94
C VAL A 9 11.89 -4.68 12.34
N VAL A 10 12.93 -5.01 13.10
CA VAL A 10 14.01 -5.91 12.66
C VAL A 10 13.50 -7.32 12.39
N ALA A 11 12.69 -7.91 13.27
CA ALA A 11 12.08 -9.22 13.05
C ALA A 11 11.16 -9.23 11.81
N HIS A 12 10.46 -8.13 11.56
CA HIS A 12 9.62 -7.99 10.39
C HIS A 12 10.43 -7.85 9.09
N PHE A 13 11.49 -7.04 9.08
CA PHE A 13 12.42 -6.98 7.95
C PHE A 13 13.08 -8.34 7.67
N ILE A 14 13.42 -9.10 8.71
CA ILE A 14 13.95 -10.46 8.58
C ILE A 14 12.90 -11.39 7.96
N ASN A 15 11.63 -11.35 8.40
CA ASN A 15 10.56 -12.16 7.81
C ASN A 15 10.26 -11.78 6.36
N VAL A 16 10.22 -10.49 6.02
CA VAL A 16 10.10 -10.03 4.63
C VAL A 16 11.28 -10.51 3.80
N ALA A 17 12.51 -10.37 4.30
CA ALA A 17 13.71 -10.86 3.61
C ALA A 17 13.67 -12.38 3.38
N ILE A 18 13.24 -13.17 4.37
CA ILE A 18 13.09 -14.63 4.27
C ILE A 18 12.02 -15.01 3.24
N ILE A 19 10.88 -14.32 3.22
CA ILE A 19 9.81 -14.54 2.23
C ILE A 19 10.31 -14.24 0.81
N LEU A 20 11.17 -13.24 0.64
CA LEU A 20 11.72 -12.84 -0.67
C LEU A 20 12.88 -13.75 -1.13
N ASN A 21 13.50 -14.53 -0.23
CA ASN A 21 14.71 -15.30 -0.55
C ASN A 21 14.48 -16.68 -1.19
N ARG A 22 13.23 -17.13 -1.41
CA ARG A 22 12.99 -18.52 -1.89
C ARG A 22 13.41 -18.80 -3.35
N ASN A 23 13.79 -17.78 -4.15
CA ASN A 23 14.32 -17.95 -5.51
C ASN A 23 15.51 -17.00 -5.73
N ASN A 24 16.72 -17.55 -5.72
CA ASN A 24 18.03 -16.87 -5.78
C ASN A 24 18.35 -16.05 -7.07
N SER A 25 17.36 -15.62 -7.86
CA SER A 25 17.63 -14.86 -9.09
C SER A 25 17.83 -13.36 -8.84
N LEU A 26 17.30 -12.81 -7.74
CA LEU A 26 17.40 -11.38 -7.39
C LEU A 26 17.55 -11.20 -5.89
N ALA A 27 18.52 -10.39 -5.45
CA ALA A 27 18.68 -10.04 -4.04
C ALA A 27 17.38 -9.40 -3.48
N PRO A 28 17.00 -9.66 -2.22
CA PRO A 28 15.77 -9.12 -1.63
C PRO A 28 15.61 -7.60 -1.74
N ILE A 29 16.72 -6.86 -1.63
CA ILE A 29 16.71 -5.41 -1.83
C ILE A 29 16.33 -5.01 -3.26
N ASN A 30 16.83 -5.73 -4.27
CA ASN A 30 16.49 -5.47 -5.67
C ASN A 30 15.03 -5.82 -5.95
N GLN A 31 14.49 -6.87 -5.31
CA GLN A 31 13.07 -7.20 -5.39
C GLN A 31 12.19 -6.08 -4.85
N LEU A 32 12.56 -5.51 -3.70
CA LEU A 32 11.86 -4.37 -3.10
C LEU A 32 11.93 -3.14 -4.00
N LEU A 33 13.15 -2.75 -4.43
CA LEU A 33 13.35 -1.58 -5.29
C LEU A 33 12.61 -1.70 -6.62
N LEU A 34 12.62 -2.89 -7.25
CA LEU A 34 11.85 -3.18 -8.46
C LEU A 34 10.36 -2.95 -8.24
N THR A 35 9.83 -3.43 -7.12
CA THR A 35 8.41 -3.29 -6.81
C THR A 35 8.03 -1.83 -6.54
N LEU A 36 8.85 -1.09 -5.79
CA LEU A 36 8.63 0.33 -5.51
C LEU A 36 8.71 1.16 -6.79
N ARG A 37 9.66 0.86 -7.68
CA ARG A 37 9.77 1.50 -9.00
C ARG A 37 8.52 1.25 -9.85
N TYR A 38 7.99 0.04 -9.80
CA TYR A 38 6.73 -0.28 -10.47
C TYR A 38 5.56 0.54 -9.90
N TYR A 39 5.41 0.66 -8.58
CA TYR A 39 4.35 1.48 -7.98
C TYR A 39 4.44 2.96 -8.35
N ALA A 40 5.65 3.51 -8.43
CA ALA A 40 5.86 4.92 -8.76
C ALA A 40 5.54 5.24 -10.23
N THR A 41 5.74 4.28 -11.15
CA THR A 41 5.66 4.53 -12.59
C THR A 41 4.42 3.91 -13.25
N GLY A 42 3.85 2.85 -12.66
CA GLY A 42 2.80 2.03 -13.28
C GLY A 42 3.25 1.31 -14.56
N CYS A 43 4.54 1.37 -14.90
CA CYS A 43 5.07 0.95 -16.20
C CYS A 43 6.09 -0.17 -16.04
N HIS A 44 5.73 -1.34 -16.56
CA HIS A 44 6.62 -2.50 -16.59
C HIS A 44 7.87 -2.25 -17.44
N GLN A 45 7.75 -1.57 -18.58
CA GLN A 45 8.88 -1.34 -19.49
C GLN A 45 9.99 -0.48 -18.87
N LEU A 46 9.63 0.60 -18.18
CA LEU A 46 10.59 1.44 -17.45
C LEU A 46 11.26 0.66 -16.32
N THR A 47 10.49 -0.15 -15.61
CA THR A 47 11.01 -1.03 -14.55
C THR A 47 11.99 -2.07 -15.13
N MET A 48 11.75 -2.60 -16.34
CA MET A 48 12.67 -3.55 -16.99
C MET A 48 13.94 -2.90 -17.54
N GLY A 49 13.88 -1.63 -17.96
CA GLY A 49 15.07 -0.87 -18.37
C GLY A 49 16.04 -0.67 -17.20
N ASP A 50 15.51 -0.25 -16.04
CA ASP A 50 16.31 -0.02 -14.83
C ASP A 50 16.86 -1.31 -14.24
N PHE A 51 16.11 -2.43 -14.34
CA PHE A 51 16.50 -3.76 -13.87
C PHE A 51 16.86 -4.67 -15.05
N SER A 52 17.82 -4.24 -15.87
CA SER A 52 18.35 -4.98 -17.02
C SER A 52 18.66 -6.45 -16.63
N GLY A 53 18.04 -7.40 -17.33
CA GLY A 53 18.19 -8.84 -17.08
C GLY A 53 17.05 -9.52 -16.33
N VAL A 54 16.05 -8.76 -15.84
CA VAL A 54 14.81 -9.34 -15.29
C VAL A 54 13.78 -9.49 -16.41
N SER A 55 13.23 -10.69 -16.57
CA SER A 55 12.12 -10.91 -17.50
C SER A 55 10.79 -10.43 -16.92
N LEU A 56 9.86 -9.97 -17.77
CA LEU A 56 8.53 -9.50 -17.35
C LEU A 56 7.78 -10.49 -16.44
N PRO A 57 7.74 -11.81 -16.73
CA PRO A 57 7.10 -12.77 -15.82
C PRO A 57 7.78 -12.86 -14.45
N THR A 58 9.11 -12.71 -14.40
CA THR A 58 9.86 -12.70 -13.14
C THR A 58 9.56 -11.45 -12.34
N ALA A 59 9.57 -10.29 -13.00
CA ALA A 59 9.22 -9.01 -12.39
C ALA A 59 7.81 -9.04 -11.79
N ASN A 60 6.84 -9.54 -12.54
CA ASN A 60 5.45 -9.65 -12.09
C ASN A 60 5.32 -10.55 -10.84
N ARG A 61 5.96 -11.73 -10.84
CA ARG A 61 6.01 -12.60 -9.65
C ARG A 61 6.65 -11.93 -8.45
N VAL A 62 7.75 -11.19 -8.67
CA VAL A 62 8.44 -10.44 -7.61
C VAL A 62 7.52 -9.35 -7.04
N ILE A 63 6.90 -8.55 -7.91
CA ILE A 63 5.93 -7.52 -7.52
C ILE A 63 4.85 -8.14 -6.64
N HIS A 64 4.18 -9.20 -7.09
CA HIS A 64 3.12 -9.84 -6.30
C HIS A 64 3.60 -10.34 -4.93
N ARG A 65 4.79 -10.94 -4.85
CA ARG A 65 5.35 -11.42 -3.58
C ARG A 65 5.67 -10.27 -2.62
N VAL A 66 6.32 -9.23 -3.12
CA VAL A 66 6.64 -8.03 -2.33
C VAL A 66 5.36 -7.31 -1.91
N THR A 67 4.37 -7.16 -2.81
CA THR A 67 3.06 -6.60 -2.49
C THR A 67 2.38 -7.37 -1.36
N ALA A 68 2.36 -8.71 -1.43
CA ALA A 68 1.76 -9.54 -0.39
C ALA A 68 2.50 -9.40 0.95
N ALA A 69 3.83 -9.34 0.93
CA ALA A 69 4.63 -9.13 2.13
C ALA A 69 4.34 -7.75 2.76
N ILE A 70 4.29 -6.68 1.96
CA ILE A 70 3.92 -5.34 2.43
C ILE A 70 2.46 -5.32 2.92
N ALA A 71 1.53 -5.99 2.24
CA ALA A 71 0.14 -6.04 2.67
C ALA A 71 -0.02 -6.78 4.02
N SER A 72 0.82 -7.77 4.30
CA SER A 72 0.81 -8.48 5.58
C SER A 72 1.12 -7.56 6.78
N LEU A 73 1.79 -6.43 6.53
CA LEU A 73 2.08 -5.39 7.52
C LEU A 73 0.92 -4.49 7.88
N SER A 74 -0.16 -4.51 7.09
CA SER A 74 -1.32 -3.65 7.31
C SER A 74 -1.81 -3.65 8.76
N ARG A 75 -1.85 -4.82 9.39
CA ARG A 75 -2.30 -4.96 10.79
C ARG A 75 -1.40 -4.25 11.79
N ASP A 76 -0.11 -4.12 11.50
CA ASP A 76 0.87 -3.52 12.41
C ASP A 76 0.96 -2.00 12.23
N TYR A 77 0.76 -1.50 11.02
CA TYR A 77 0.97 -0.09 10.68
C TYR A 77 -0.32 0.70 10.46
N ILE A 78 -1.42 0.08 10.04
CA ILE A 78 -2.72 0.74 9.84
C ILE A 78 -3.52 0.57 11.13
N LYS A 79 -3.61 1.64 11.92
CA LYS A 79 -4.31 1.66 13.22
C LYS A 79 -5.43 2.68 13.20
N PHE A 80 -6.60 2.24 13.63
CA PHE A 80 -7.71 3.12 13.96
C PHE A 80 -7.71 3.40 15.47
N PRO A 81 -8.18 4.57 15.92
CA PRO A 81 -8.36 4.82 17.34
C PRO A 81 -9.38 3.82 17.91
N GLN A 82 -8.97 2.99 18.86
CA GLN A 82 -9.81 1.93 19.42
C GLN A 82 -10.25 2.22 20.85
N THR A 83 -9.42 2.92 21.63
CA THR A 83 -9.74 3.26 23.02
C THR A 83 -10.35 4.66 23.09
N ASP A 84 -11.13 4.92 24.15
CA ASP A 84 -11.67 6.26 24.41
C ASP A 84 -10.55 7.33 24.49
N ALA A 85 -9.38 6.95 25.00
CA ALA A 85 -8.22 7.83 25.06
C ALA A 85 -7.70 8.17 23.65
N ASP A 86 -7.57 7.18 22.76
CA ASP A 86 -7.12 7.39 21.38
C ASP A 86 -8.13 8.20 20.56
N ILE A 87 -9.42 7.95 20.78
CA ILE A 87 -10.52 8.68 20.14
C ILE A 87 -10.48 10.14 20.57
N ARG A 88 -10.43 10.42 21.88
CA ARG A 88 -10.36 11.80 22.40
C ARG A 88 -9.13 12.53 21.90
N LYS A 89 -7.99 11.83 21.82
CA LYS A 89 -6.75 12.38 21.28
C LYS A 89 -6.93 12.78 19.80
N THR A 90 -7.38 11.86 18.96
CA THR A 90 -7.62 12.14 17.53
C THR A 90 -8.61 13.30 17.33
N GLN A 91 -9.68 13.33 18.13
CA GLN A 91 -10.66 14.43 18.11
C GLN A 91 -10.04 15.78 18.46
N LEU A 92 -9.17 15.82 19.47
CA LEU A 92 -8.47 17.03 19.87
C LEU A 92 -7.49 17.47 18.79
N ASP A 93 -6.76 16.55 18.17
CA ASP A 93 -5.80 16.84 17.11
C ASP A 93 -6.49 17.48 15.89
N PHE A 94 -7.61 16.91 15.42
CA PHE A 94 -8.42 17.53 14.36
C PHE A 94 -9.03 18.88 14.77
N TYR A 95 -9.48 18.99 16.02
CA TYR A 95 -10.02 20.25 16.53
C TYR A 95 -8.95 21.35 16.58
N ASN A 96 -7.70 21.01 16.85
CA ASN A 96 -6.59 21.97 16.86
C ASN A 96 -6.22 22.46 15.45
N ILE A 97 -6.43 21.63 14.42
CA ILE A 97 -6.16 22.01 13.02
C ILE A 97 -7.26 22.91 12.47
N ALA A 98 -8.53 22.48 12.55
CA ALA A 98 -9.63 23.12 11.81
C ALA A 98 -10.84 23.49 12.68
N ARG A 99 -10.74 23.36 14.01
CA ARG A 99 -11.87 23.57 14.96
C ARG A 99 -13.09 22.69 14.68
N PHE A 100 -12.91 21.61 13.92
CA PHE A 100 -13.98 20.68 13.62
C PHE A 100 -14.09 19.65 14.75
N PRO A 101 -15.20 19.63 15.51
CA PRO A 101 -15.31 18.81 16.70
C PRO A 101 -15.57 17.34 16.35
N LYS A 102 -15.14 16.44 17.24
CA LYS A 102 -15.50 15.01 17.24
C LYS A 102 -15.05 14.20 16.00
N VAL A 103 -14.06 14.68 15.24
CA VAL A 103 -13.49 13.92 14.11
C VAL A 103 -12.60 12.78 14.61
N ILE A 104 -12.76 11.59 14.04
CA ILE A 104 -11.93 10.41 14.36
C ILE A 104 -11.08 9.93 13.18
N GLY A 105 -11.18 10.62 12.04
CA GLY A 105 -10.43 10.37 10.82
C GLY A 105 -10.96 11.23 9.67
N ALA A 106 -10.09 11.51 8.70
CA ALA A 106 -10.44 12.13 7.44
C ALA A 106 -10.44 11.06 6.35
N LEU A 107 -11.58 10.92 5.65
CA LEU A 107 -11.75 9.94 4.57
C LEU A 107 -11.53 10.61 3.22
N ASP A 108 -10.72 9.99 2.37
CA ASP A 108 -10.56 10.38 0.98
C ASP A 108 -10.69 9.16 0.06
N CYS A 109 -11.07 9.43 -1.19
CA CYS A 109 -11.35 8.42 -2.20
C CYS A 109 -10.52 8.68 -3.46
N THR A 110 -9.88 7.63 -3.99
CA THR A 110 -9.15 7.69 -5.25
C THR A 110 -9.67 6.64 -6.22
N HIS A 111 -9.92 7.07 -7.46
CA HIS A 111 -10.28 6.17 -8.55
C HIS A 111 -9.04 5.59 -9.21
N ILE A 112 -8.83 4.29 -9.06
CA ILE A 112 -7.77 3.55 -9.76
C ILE A 112 -8.32 3.12 -11.12
N LYS A 113 -7.76 3.67 -12.20
CA LYS A 113 -8.18 3.35 -13.57
C LYS A 113 -7.93 1.87 -13.86
N ILE A 114 -8.92 1.23 -14.47
CA ILE A 114 -8.82 -0.18 -14.91
C ILE A 114 -9.16 -0.29 -16.40
N ILE A 115 -8.71 -1.38 -17.00
CA ILE A 115 -9.26 -1.84 -18.28
C ILE A 115 -10.68 -2.32 -18.02
N SER A 116 -11.60 -2.06 -18.95
CA SER A 116 -12.98 -2.53 -18.82
C SER A 116 -12.99 -4.04 -18.57
N PRO A 117 -13.63 -4.51 -17.48
CA PRO A 117 -13.71 -5.94 -17.19
C PRO A 117 -14.63 -6.68 -18.18
N GLY A 118 -15.38 -5.96 -19.01
CA GLY A 118 -16.32 -6.53 -19.97
C GLY A 118 -17.57 -7.14 -19.30
N GLY A 119 -18.42 -7.76 -20.11
CA GLY A 119 -19.65 -8.40 -19.66
C GLY A 119 -20.78 -7.43 -19.26
N SER A 120 -21.87 -7.97 -18.73
CA SER A 120 -23.09 -7.22 -18.39
C SER A 120 -22.90 -6.20 -17.26
N HIS A 121 -21.86 -6.33 -16.44
CA HIS A 121 -21.60 -5.49 -15.27
C HIS A 121 -20.46 -4.47 -15.48
N ALA A 122 -19.96 -4.29 -16.71
CA ALA A 122 -18.85 -3.38 -16.98
C ALA A 122 -19.16 -1.93 -16.57
N GLU A 123 -20.42 -1.50 -16.74
CA GLU A 123 -20.87 -0.16 -16.40
C GLU A 123 -20.80 0.16 -14.90
N THR A 124 -20.80 -0.85 -14.03
CA THR A 124 -20.61 -0.67 -12.58
C THR A 124 -19.24 -0.04 -12.25
N PHE A 125 -18.26 -0.19 -13.14
CA PHE A 125 -16.93 0.39 -12.97
C PHE A 125 -16.80 1.78 -13.62
N ARG A 126 -17.83 2.27 -14.33
CA ARG A 126 -17.77 3.59 -14.95
C ARG A 126 -17.92 4.67 -13.88
N ASN A 127 -16.92 5.52 -13.76
CA ASN A 127 -17.00 6.67 -12.85
C ASN A 127 -17.67 7.88 -13.50
N ARG A 128 -17.88 8.93 -12.69
CA ARG A 128 -18.44 10.22 -13.13
C ARG A 128 -17.63 10.89 -14.26
N LYS A 129 -16.33 10.61 -14.38
CA LYS A 129 -15.45 11.14 -15.44
C LYS A 129 -15.50 10.30 -16.72
N GLY A 130 -16.38 9.29 -16.80
CA GLY A 130 -16.64 8.50 -18.00
C GLY A 130 -15.68 7.35 -18.26
N TYR A 131 -14.70 7.08 -17.39
CA TYR A 131 -13.75 5.98 -17.55
C TYR A 131 -13.96 4.87 -16.51
N MET A 132 -13.47 3.67 -16.80
CA MET A 132 -13.58 2.52 -15.90
C MET A 132 -12.54 2.59 -14.78
N SER A 133 -12.97 2.43 -13.52
CA SER A 133 -12.11 2.51 -12.35
C SER A 133 -12.67 1.77 -11.14
N ILE A 134 -11.79 1.41 -10.20
CA ILE A 134 -12.15 0.96 -8.86
C ILE A 134 -12.00 2.16 -7.91
N ASN A 135 -13.04 2.46 -7.14
CA ASN A 135 -12.94 3.47 -6.08
C ASN A 135 -12.30 2.86 -4.83
N VAL A 136 -11.16 3.41 -4.41
CA VAL A 136 -10.42 2.99 -3.22
C VAL A 136 -10.51 4.10 -2.19
N GLN A 137 -10.79 3.73 -0.93
CA GLN A 137 -10.93 4.67 0.17
C GLN A 137 -9.79 4.50 1.16
N ALA A 138 -9.28 5.62 1.67
CA ALA A 138 -8.31 5.65 2.75
C ALA A 138 -8.79 6.61 3.84
N ILE A 139 -8.45 6.28 5.10
CA ILE A 139 -8.74 7.13 6.25
C ILE A 139 -7.41 7.50 6.91
N CYS A 140 -7.21 8.79 7.14
CA CYS A 140 -6.04 9.33 7.81
C CYS A 140 -6.44 9.97 9.15
N ASN A 141 -5.52 9.96 10.11
CA ASN A 141 -5.60 10.78 11.31
C ASN A 141 -5.12 12.22 11.03
N ALA A 142 -5.24 13.09 12.05
CA ALA A 142 -4.73 14.44 12.07
C ALA A 142 -3.20 14.48 12.21
#